data_AF-A0A2G2ZU18-F1
#
_entry.id   AF-A0A2G2ZU18-F1
#
_cell.length_a   1.000
_cell.length_b   1.000
_cell.length_c   1.000
_cell.angle_alpha   90.00
_cell.angle_beta   90.00
_cell.angle_gamma   90.00
#
_symmetry.space_group_name_H-M   'P 1'
#
loop_
_entity.id
_entity.type
_entity.pdbx_description
1 polymer ?
#
loop_
_entity_poly.entity_id
_entity_poly.type
_entity_poly.pdbx_seq_one_letter_code
_entity_poly.pdbx_strand_id
1 'polypeptide(L)'
;MKIVVDNVMERYRKEKIPIEKFELGTMSSRDNYVSSRVFPWIDKCLDIAIQNGVKDLVLTLRSYQLPIFTIFAAKSLRELVVWGCTSMPVSLSSGVVNCNSLRKLSLSDVKLDENMLQTLLNGCPMIVSFILKCCSGLKKIELLNLQKIRSVSIKTHKMQRLNIQAPTLEHLFYSGFSEELDVVECQNLKSLELSDVYISAKTMSMLHVLIS
;
A
#
# COMPACT_ATOMS: atom_id res chain seq x y z
N MET A 1 14.50 -6.31 -26.76
CA MET A 1 13.50 -5.63 -25.90
C MET A 1 14.15 -4.71 -24.87
N LYS A 2 15.11 -5.17 -24.03
CA LYS A 2 15.79 -4.35 -23.00
C LYS A 2 16.41 -3.03 -23.53
N ILE A 3 17.15 -3.08 -24.64
CA ILE A 3 17.83 -1.91 -25.25
C ILE A 3 16.84 -0.83 -25.68
N VAL A 4 15.67 -1.22 -26.21
CA VAL A 4 14.65 -0.26 -26.67
C VAL A 4 14.04 0.47 -25.48
N VAL A 5 13.71 -0.24 -24.41
CA VAL A 5 13.14 0.38 -23.19
C VAL A 5 14.18 1.25 -22.48
N ASP A 6 15.45 0.84 -22.46
CA ASP A 6 16.56 1.65 -21.94
C ASP A 6 16.70 3.00 -22.66
N ASN A 7 16.64 2.99 -23.99
CA ASN A 7 16.73 4.21 -24.79
C ASN A 7 15.55 5.15 -24.55
N VAL A 8 14.35 4.59 -24.37
CA VAL A 8 13.16 5.38 -24.03
C VAL A 8 13.33 6.05 -22.67
N MET A 9 13.66 5.29 -21.63
CA MET A 9 13.81 5.85 -20.28
C MET A 9 14.91 6.92 -20.21
N GLU A 10 16.02 6.73 -20.93
CA GLU A 10 17.07 7.75 -21.04
C GLU A 10 16.59 9.03 -21.74
N ARG A 11 15.72 8.93 -22.74
CA ARG A 11 15.10 10.11 -23.36
C ARG A 11 14.28 10.89 -22.34
N TYR A 12 13.44 10.21 -21.56
CA TYR A 12 12.66 10.85 -20.49
C TYR A 12 13.55 11.58 -19.49
N ARG A 13 14.64 10.93 -19.05
CA ARG A 13 15.62 11.55 -18.15
C ARG A 13 16.28 12.79 -18.79
N LYS A 14 16.78 12.69 -20.02
CA LYS A 14 17.54 13.76 -20.69
C LYS A 14 16.67 14.96 -21.03
N GLU A 15 15.48 14.72 -21.57
CA GLU A 15 14.55 15.75 -22.00
C GLU A 15 13.64 16.24 -20.85
N LYS A 16 13.77 15.65 -19.65
CA LYS A 16 12.93 15.93 -18.47
C LYS A 16 11.44 15.82 -18.78
N ILE A 17 11.08 14.82 -19.57
CA ILE A 17 9.70 14.58 -19.98
C ILE A 17 8.92 14.14 -18.72
N PRO A 18 7.84 14.82 -18.33
CA PRO A 18 7.04 14.43 -17.18
C PRO A 18 6.51 13.00 -17.32
N ILE A 19 6.57 12.25 -16.23
CA ILE A 19 5.94 10.93 -16.14
C ILE A 19 4.81 11.11 -15.13
N GLU A 20 3.56 11.01 -15.57
CA GLU A 20 2.44 11.07 -14.62
C GLU A 20 2.19 9.71 -13.95
N LYS A 21 2.25 8.66 -14.77
CA LYS A 21 1.99 7.28 -14.34
C LYS A 21 3.10 6.37 -14.84
N PHE A 22 3.63 5.54 -13.94
CA PHE A 22 4.64 4.54 -14.24
C PHE A 22 4.17 3.18 -13.73
N GLU A 23 4.03 2.24 -14.65
CA GLU A 23 3.66 0.86 -14.34
C GLU A 23 4.78 -0.08 -14.76
N LEU A 24 5.18 -0.97 -13.85
CA LEU A 24 6.24 -1.93 -14.10
C LEU A 24 5.89 -3.31 -13.57
N GLY A 25 5.90 -4.28 -14.47
CA GLY A 25 5.64 -5.69 -14.22
C GLY A 25 4.68 -6.25 -15.26
N THR A 26 4.25 -7.49 -15.09
CA THR A 26 3.40 -8.21 -16.06
C THR A 26 2.00 -8.42 -15.49
N MET A 27 0.97 -8.05 -16.25
CA MET A 27 -0.43 -8.12 -15.77
C MET A 27 -0.95 -9.55 -15.58
N SER A 28 -0.25 -10.57 -16.07
CA SER A 28 -0.73 -11.95 -16.08
C SER A 28 0.39 -12.94 -15.76
N SER A 29 0.40 -13.50 -14.55
CA SER A 29 0.72 -14.92 -14.25
C SER A 29 1.19 -15.11 -12.80
N ARG A 30 1.16 -16.37 -12.34
CA ARG A 30 1.90 -16.84 -11.17
C ARG A 30 3.43 -16.72 -11.35
N ASP A 31 3.89 -16.34 -12.56
CA ASP A 31 5.29 -16.38 -13.03
C ASP A 31 5.92 -14.99 -13.16
N ASN A 32 5.40 -13.97 -12.47
CA ASN A 32 6.00 -12.63 -12.41
C ASN A 32 7.33 -12.58 -11.60
N TYR A 33 8.06 -13.69 -11.54
CA TYR A 33 9.35 -13.78 -10.89
C TYR A 33 10.34 -12.93 -11.67
N VAL A 34 10.88 -11.91 -11.02
CA VAL A 34 11.84 -11.02 -11.63
C VAL A 34 13.24 -11.56 -11.35
N SER A 35 13.99 -11.84 -12.41
CA SER A 35 15.40 -12.20 -12.29
C SER A 35 16.19 -11.07 -11.62
N SER A 36 17.03 -11.39 -10.64
CA SER A 36 17.92 -10.41 -10.00
C SER A 36 18.83 -9.68 -11.00
N ARG A 37 19.09 -10.27 -12.18
CA ARG A 37 19.84 -9.65 -13.28
C ARG A 37 19.20 -8.36 -13.83
N VAL A 38 17.90 -8.16 -13.60
CA VAL A 38 17.21 -6.94 -14.02
C VAL A 38 16.94 -5.96 -12.88
N PHE A 39 17.30 -6.27 -11.62
CA PHE A 39 17.08 -5.35 -10.50
C PHE A 39 17.76 -3.99 -10.70
N PRO A 40 19.04 -3.89 -11.13
CA PRO A 40 19.66 -2.58 -11.36
C PRO A 40 18.95 -1.76 -12.45
N TRP A 41 18.34 -2.45 -13.41
CA TRP A 41 17.56 -1.81 -14.47
C TRP A 41 16.21 -1.30 -13.93
N ILE A 42 15.56 -2.06 -13.06
CA ILE A 42 14.33 -1.65 -12.37
C ILE A 42 14.61 -0.42 -11.50
N ASP A 43 15.67 -0.48 -10.69
CA ASP A 43 16.08 0.63 -9.81
C ASP A 43 16.30 1.91 -10.63
N LYS A 44 16.98 1.78 -11.77
CA LYS A 44 17.21 2.88 -12.71
C LYS A 44 15.89 3.44 -13.27
N CYS A 45 14.95 2.59 -13.66
CA CYS A 45 13.67 3.04 -14.19
C CYS A 45 12.83 3.75 -13.13
N LEU A 46 12.83 3.25 -11.90
CA LEU A 46 12.16 3.87 -10.76
C LEU A 46 12.76 5.25 -10.44
N ASP A 47 14.10 5.34 -10.41
CA ASP A 47 14.80 6.62 -10.22
C ASP A 47 14.39 7.65 -11.28
N ILE A 48 14.36 7.24 -12.56
CA ILE A 48 13.90 8.11 -13.65
C ILE A 48 12.44 8.54 -13.44
N ALA A 49 11.53 7.61 -13.14
CA ALA A 49 10.13 7.94 -12.91
C ALA A 49 9.95 8.96 -11.76
N ILE A 50 10.68 8.77 -10.66
CA ILE A 50 10.65 9.65 -9.50
C ILE A 50 11.20 11.04 -9.83
N GLN A 51 12.36 11.10 -10.51
CA GLN A 51 12.96 12.36 -10.93
C GLN A 51 12.10 13.14 -11.93
N ASN A 52 11.24 12.43 -12.69
CA ASN A 52 10.32 13.03 -13.66
C ASN A 52 8.90 13.25 -13.10
N GLY A 53 8.74 13.23 -11.78
CA GLY A 53 7.51 13.70 -11.13
C GLY A 53 6.35 12.72 -11.16
N VAL A 54 6.62 11.40 -11.16
CA VAL A 54 5.59 10.36 -11.08
C VAL A 54 4.56 10.63 -9.98
N LYS A 55 3.29 10.55 -10.34
CA LYS A 55 2.14 10.67 -9.45
C LYS A 55 1.59 9.29 -9.11
N ASP A 56 1.53 8.40 -10.10
CA ASP A 56 0.94 7.06 -9.95
C ASP A 56 2.00 5.99 -10.24
N LEU A 57 2.34 5.19 -9.24
CA LEU A 57 3.34 4.14 -9.33
C LEU A 57 2.71 2.77 -9.09
N VAL A 58 2.74 1.90 -10.10
CA VAL A 58 2.22 0.53 -10.03
C VAL A 58 3.34 -0.47 -10.25
N LEU A 59 3.59 -1.34 -9.28
CA LEU A 59 4.69 -2.31 -9.29
C LEU A 59 4.16 -3.72 -9.05
N THR A 60 4.29 -4.58 -10.05
CA THR A 60 3.84 -5.98 -10.01
C THR A 60 5.03 -6.93 -10.16
N LEU A 61 5.93 -6.90 -9.18
CA LEU A 61 7.28 -7.50 -9.26
C LEU A 61 7.48 -8.54 -8.15
N ARG A 62 7.41 -9.84 -8.46
CA ARG A 62 7.71 -10.88 -7.46
C ARG A 62 9.21 -10.99 -7.24
N SER A 63 9.58 -11.26 -5.99
CA SER A 63 10.99 -11.43 -5.57
C SER A 63 11.88 -10.20 -5.65
N TYR A 64 11.30 -9.04 -5.98
CA TYR A 64 11.98 -7.75 -5.94
C TYR A 64 11.82 -7.09 -4.56
N GLN A 65 12.92 -6.59 -4.02
CA GLN A 65 12.92 -5.79 -2.79
C GLN A 65 12.63 -4.34 -3.15
N LEU A 66 11.57 -3.78 -2.57
CA LEU A 66 11.12 -2.45 -2.94
C LEU A 66 12.03 -1.38 -2.32
N PRO A 67 12.59 -0.43 -3.11
CA PRO A 67 13.38 0.69 -2.59
C PRO A 67 12.45 1.74 -1.96
N ILE A 68 11.84 1.38 -0.84
CA ILE A 68 10.74 2.15 -0.23
C ILE A 68 11.13 3.58 0.14
N PHE A 69 12.36 3.78 0.61
CA PHE A 69 12.90 5.09 0.95
C PHE A 69 12.98 6.01 -0.27
N THR A 70 13.45 5.48 -1.40
CA THR A 70 13.51 6.23 -2.66
C THR A 70 12.11 6.61 -3.13
N ILE A 71 11.15 5.66 -3.07
CA ILE A 71 9.77 5.91 -3.48
C ILE A 71 9.10 6.95 -2.60
N PHE A 72 9.27 6.86 -1.27
CA PHE A 72 8.61 7.79 -0.34
C PHE A 72 9.30 9.16 -0.27
N ALA A 73 10.52 9.30 -0.81
CA ALA A 73 11.14 10.60 -1.03
C ALA A 73 10.53 11.36 -2.22
N ALA A 74 9.72 10.71 -3.06
CA ALA A 74 9.09 11.33 -4.22
C ALA A 74 8.04 12.36 -3.79
N LYS A 75 8.27 13.64 -4.13
CA LYS A 75 7.39 14.77 -3.73
C LYS A 75 6.04 14.82 -4.47
N SER A 76 5.95 14.16 -5.62
CA SER A 76 4.78 14.17 -6.52
C SER A 76 3.88 12.96 -6.32
N LEU A 77 4.36 11.90 -5.67
CA LEU A 77 3.70 10.60 -5.63
C LEU A 77 2.36 10.68 -4.88
N ARG A 78 1.27 10.36 -5.57
CA ARG A 78 -0.11 10.36 -5.05
C ARG A 78 -0.61 8.93 -4.81
N GLU A 79 -0.30 8.00 -5.70
CA GLU A 79 -0.73 6.62 -5.61
C GLU A 79 0.44 5.66 -5.70
N LEU A 80 0.49 4.70 -4.78
CA LEU A 80 1.41 3.58 -4.81
C LEU A 80 0.62 2.27 -4.75
N VAL A 81 0.77 1.44 -5.78
CA VAL A 81 0.19 0.10 -5.86
C VAL A 81 1.33 -0.91 -5.99
N VAL A 82 1.40 -1.85 -5.05
CA VAL A 82 2.46 -2.86 -5.00
C VAL A 82 1.83 -4.25 -4.93
N TRP A 83 2.28 -5.15 -5.80
CA TRP A 83 1.87 -6.54 -5.84
C TRP A 83 3.08 -7.48 -5.86
N GLY A 84 3.12 -8.42 -4.91
CA GLY A 84 4.04 -9.57 -4.93
C GLY A 84 5.49 -9.33 -4.47
N CYS A 85 5.87 -8.11 -4.08
CA CYS A 85 7.23 -7.81 -3.61
C CYS A 85 7.62 -8.63 -2.35
N THR A 86 8.88 -9.08 -2.28
CA THR A 86 9.33 -10.08 -1.30
C THR A 86 9.42 -9.59 0.13
N SER A 87 9.86 -8.35 0.34
CA SER A 87 9.94 -7.73 1.65
C SER A 87 10.18 -6.22 1.53
N MET A 88 9.77 -5.47 2.56
CA MET A 88 10.34 -4.14 2.81
C MET A 88 11.71 -4.30 3.50
N PRO A 89 12.68 -3.41 3.26
CA PRO A 89 13.98 -3.49 3.91
C PRO A 89 13.85 -3.39 5.44
N VAL A 90 14.66 -4.20 6.15
CA VAL A 90 14.68 -4.36 7.62
C VAL A 90 15.00 -3.05 8.36
N SER A 91 15.55 -2.05 7.67
CA SER A 91 16.02 -0.78 8.22
C SER A 91 14.96 0.33 8.31
N LEU A 92 13.66 0.00 8.26
CA LEU A 92 12.58 0.96 8.55
C LEU A 92 12.67 1.55 9.98
N SER A 93 13.57 1.04 10.83
CA SER A 93 13.85 1.55 12.17
C SER A 93 14.75 2.80 12.25
N SER A 94 15.43 3.23 11.18
CA SER A 94 16.41 4.34 11.27
C SER A 94 16.19 5.54 10.35
N GLY A 95 15.31 5.45 9.35
CA GLY A 95 15.01 6.54 8.43
C GLY A 95 13.63 7.13 8.68
N VAL A 96 13.54 8.45 8.94
CA VAL A 96 12.25 9.16 8.95
C VAL A 96 11.74 9.22 7.51
N VAL A 97 10.86 8.30 7.17
CA VAL A 97 10.18 8.29 5.88
C VAL A 97 9.05 9.32 5.94
N ASN A 98 8.97 10.29 5.02
CA ASN A 98 7.89 11.27 5.01
C ASN A 98 7.40 11.59 3.59
N CYS A 99 6.37 10.86 3.16
CA CYS A 99 5.67 11.01 1.88
C CYS A 99 4.34 11.77 2.08
N ASN A 100 4.43 13.09 2.26
CA ASN A 100 3.27 13.97 2.44
C ASN A 100 2.35 14.06 1.21
N SER A 101 2.82 13.64 0.04
CA SER A 101 2.05 13.68 -1.20
C SER A 101 1.15 12.46 -1.37
N LEU A 102 1.46 11.33 -0.73
CA LEU A 102 0.71 10.09 -0.92
C LEU A 102 -0.73 10.25 -0.43
N ARG A 103 -1.66 9.73 -1.21
CA ARG A 103 -3.10 9.70 -0.94
C ARG A 103 -3.63 8.28 -0.93
N LYS A 104 -3.03 7.39 -1.72
CA LYS A 104 -3.41 5.98 -1.80
C LYS A 104 -2.21 5.05 -1.69
N LEU A 105 -2.33 4.08 -0.79
CA LEU A 105 -1.39 2.98 -0.65
C LEU A 105 -2.14 1.66 -0.81
N SER A 106 -1.75 0.87 -1.80
CA SER A 106 -2.29 -0.48 -2.03
C SER A 106 -1.15 -1.50 -1.99
N LEU A 107 -1.26 -2.43 -1.05
CA LEU A 107 -0.31 -3.52 -0.85
C LEU A 107 -1.04 -4.85 -1.06
N SER A 108 -0.54 -5.67 -1.98
CA SER A 108 -1.13 -6.95 -2.33
C SER A 108 -0.07 -8.04 -2.39
N ASP A 109 -0.32 -9.19 -1.75
CA ASP A 109 0.63 -10.33 -1.72
C ASP A 109 2.04 -9.94 -1.26
N VAL A 110 2.15 -8.95 -0.36
CA VAL A 110 3.42 -8.48 0.22
C VAL A 110 3.66 -9.13 1.58
N LYS A 111 4.92 -9.48 1.88
CA LYS A 111 5.33 -9.90 3.23
C LYS A 111 5.77 -8.68 4.04
N LEU A 112 5.10 -8.42 5.16
CA LEU A 112 5.40 -7.35 6.11
C LEU A 112 4.97 -7.76 7.52
N ASP A 113 5.68 -7.24 8.53
CA ASP A 113 5.29 -7.33 9.93
C ASP A 113 4.58 -6.04 10.40
N GLU A 114 4.12 -6.04 11.66
CA GLU A 114 3.40 -4.92 12.26
C GLU A 114 4.25 -3.64 12.29
N ASN A 115 5.54 -3.73 12.57
CA ASN A 115 6.44 -2.57 12.66
C ASN A 115 6.63 -1.93 11.28
N MET A 116 6.79 -2.76 10.24
CA MET A 116 6.87 -2.29 8.85
C MET A 116 5.58 -1.58 8.45
N LEU A 117 4.41 -2.15 8.76
CA LEU A 117 3.11 -1.54 8.49
C LEU A 117 2.97 -0.18 9.19
N GLN A 118 3.30 -0.09 10.47
CA GLN A 118 3.25 1.18 11.22
C GLN A 118 4.21 2.21 10.63
N THR A 119 5.42 1.81 10.28
CA THR A 119 6.40 2.75 9.67
C THR A 119 5.89 3.30 8.34
N LEU A 120 5.29 2.45 7.49
CA LEU A 120 4.72 2.88 6.22
C LEU A 120 3.58 3.88 6.41
N LEU A 121 2.66 3.60 7.34
CA LEU A 121 1.51 4.46 7.62
C LEU A 121 1.92 5.79 8.25
N ASN A 122 2.85 5.77 9.21
CA ASN A 122 3.41 6.97 9.84
C ASN A 122 4.15 7.85 8.83
N GLY A 123 4.77 7.24 7.82
CA GLY A 123 5.42 7.96 6.74
C GLY A 123 4.46 8.57 5.72
N CYS A 124 3.15 8.33 5.82
CA CYS A 124 2.15 8.83 4.86
C CYS A 124 1.01 9.59 5.58
N PRO A 125 1.29 10.72 6.27
CA PRO A 125 0.32 11.39 7.14
C PRO A 125 -0.92 11.94 6.41
N MET A 126 -0.89 11.98 5.08
CA MET A 126 -1.96 12.52 4.23
C MET A 126 -2.74 11.42 3.48
N ILE A 127 -2.58 10.16 3.87
CA ILE A 127 -3.27 9.02 3.26
C ILE A 127 -4.79 9.14 3.40
N VAL A 128 -5.49 8.87 2.31
CA VAL A 128 -6.96 8.93 2.18
C VAL A 128 -7.54 7.55 1.89
N SER A 129 -6.82 6.70 1.16
CA SER A 129 -7.23 5.33 0.84
C SER A 129 -6.11 4.35 1.17
N PHE A 130 -6.46 3.29 1.91
CA PHE A 130 -5.54 2.21 2.25
C PHE A 130 -6.14 0.86 1.86
N ILE A 131 -5.37 0.08 1.10
CA ILE A 131 -5.78 -1.25 0.62
C ILE A 131 -4.71 -2.27 1.01
N LEU A 132 -5.12 -3.31 1.73
CA LEU A 132 -4.25 -4.41 2.15
C LEU A 132 -4.88 -5.74 1.72
N LYS A 133 -4.25 -6.47 0.80
CA LYS A 133 -4.82 -7.70 0.22
C LYS A 133 -3.85 -8.86 0.28
N CYS A 134 -4.26 -9.95 0.92
CA CYS A 134 -3.54 -11.23 0.93
C CYS A 134 -2.09 -11.10 1.43
N CYS A 135 -1.80 -10.10 2.27
CA CYS A 135 -0.48 -9.88 2.84
C CYS A 135 -0.18 -10.91 3.94
N SER A 136 1.10 -11.23 4.10
CA SER A 136 1.58 -12.21 5.08
C SER A 136 2.58 -11.60 6.05
N GLY A 137 2.74 -12.20 7.24
CA GLY A 137 3.65 -11.71 8.29
C GLY A 137 2.96 -10.92 9.40
N LEU A 138 1.71 -10.49 9.18
CA LEU A 138 0.89 -9.80 10.17
C LEU A 138 0.09 -10.79 11.03
N LYS A 139 0.19 -10.67 12.35
CA LYS A 139 -0.70 -11.29 13.35
C LYS A 139 -1.80 -10.32 13.77
N LYS A 140 -1.49 -9.03 13.80
CA LYS A 140 -2.41 -7.94 14.12
C LYS A 140 -2.32 -6.84 13.08
N ILE A 141 -3.45 -6.19 12.80
CA ILE A 141 -3.51 -4.99 11.96
C ILE A 141 -4.04 -3.87 12.84
N GLU A 142 -3.25 -2.81 12.96
CA GLU A 142 -3.63 -1.59 13.69
C GLU A 142 -3.57 -0.40 12.76
N LEU A 143 -4.70 0.24 12.56
CA LEU A 143 -4.83 1.48 11.79
C LEU A 143 -5.18 2.60 12.77
N LEU A 144 -4.16 3.22 13.33
CA LEU A 144 -4.29 4.25 14.37
C LEU A 144 -3.80 5.60 13.83
N ASN A 145 -4.34 6.69 14.37
CA ASN A 145 -3.88 8.06 14.12
C ASN A 145 -3.90 8.52 12.64
N LEU A 146 -4.71 7.88 11.79
CA LEU A 146 -4.83 8.23 10.37
C LEU A 146 -5.83 9.38 10.18
N GLN A 147 -5.36 10.62 10.31
CA GLN A 147 -6.23 11.82 10.37
C GLN A 147 -7.09 12.06 9.11
N LYS A 148 -6.65 11.60 7.93
CA LYS A 148 -7.31 11.88 6.65
C LYS A 148 -7.88 10.64 5.95
N ILE A 149 -7.81 9.47 6.59
CA ILE A 149 -8.28 8.23 5.98
C ILE A 149 -9.79 8.29 5.78
N ARG A 150 -10.25 7.95 4.57
CA ARG A 150 -11.68 7.88 4.24
C ARG A 150 -12.09 6.49 3.77
N SER A 151 -11.14 5.72 3.23
CA SER A 151 -11.42 4.39 2.70
C SER A 151 -10.36 3.39 3.16
N VAL A 152 -10.82 2.28 3.75
CA VAL A 152 -10.00 1.14 4.13
C VAL A 152 -10.60 -0.11 3.50
N SER A 153 -9.76 -0.87 2.78
CA SER A 153 -10.13 -2.17 2.23
C SER A 153 -9.10 -3.21 2.64
N ILE A 154 -9.53 -4.20 3.42
CA ILE A 154 -8.66 -5.26 3.92
C ILE A 154 -9.21 -6.60 3.46
N LYS A 155 -8.36 -7.40 2.83
CA LYS A 155 -8.64 -8.81 2.52
C LYS A 155 -7.53 -9.68 3.07
N THR A 156 -7.87 -10.62 3.95
CA THR A 156 -6.91 -11.54 4.57
C THR A 156 -7.38 -12.99 4.48
N HIS A 157 -6.42 -13.91 4.39
CA HIS A 157 -6.68 -15.35 4.41
C HIS A 157 -6.33 -15.99 5.76
N LYS A 158 -5.79 -15.21 6.70
CA LYS A 158 -5.35 -15.69 8.01
C LYS A 158 -6.16 -15.03 9.11
N MET A 159 -6.32 -15.76 10.21
CA MET A 159 -6.84 -15.19 11.43
C MET A 159 -5.95 -14.08 11.95
N GLN A 160 -6.51 -12.88 12.02
CA GLN A 160 -5.82 -11.66 12.44
C GLN A 160 -6.76 -10.83 13.31
N ARG A 161 -6.18 -10.13 14.29
CA ARG A 161 -6.90 -9.09 15.05
C ARG A 161 -6.85 -7.79 14.28
N LEU A 162 -7.99 -7.12 14.14
CA LEU A 162 -8.09 -5.84 13.44
C LEU A 162 -8.57 -4.77 14.41
N ASN A 163 -7.76 -3.73 14.58
CA ASN A 163 -8.08 -2.55 15.35
C ASN A 163 -7.99 -1.31 14.44
N ILE A 164 -9.09 -0.60 14.27
CA ILE A 164 -9.16 0.62 13.47
C ILE A 164 -9.67 1.75 14.35
N GLN A 165 -8.89 2.82 14.45
CA GLN A 165 -9.29 4.08 15.06
C GLN A 165 -9.14 5.20 14.03
N ALA A 166 -10.26 5.59 13.44
CA ALA A 166 -10.29 6.50 12.30
C ALA A 166 -11.59 7.32 12.26
N PRO A 167 -11.65 8.49 12.95
CA PRO A 167 -12.83 9.35 12.98
C PRO A 167 -13.28 9.85 11.61
N THR A 168 -12.38 9.92 10.63
CA THR A 168 -12.67 10.38 9.27
C THR A 168 -13.05 9.27 8.30
N LEU A 169 -13.09 8.00 8.75
CA LEU A 169 -13.38 6.85 7.90
C LEU A 169 -14.82 6.90 7.38
N GLU A 170 -14.97 6.81 6.06
CA GLU A 170 -16.27 6.83 5.37
C GLU A 170 -16.64 5.43 4.81
N HIS A 171 -15.65 4.64 4.40
CA HIS A 171 -15.86 3.34 3.76
C HIS A 171 -14.93 2.28 4.34
N LEU A 172 -15.51 1.19 4.83
CA LEU A 172 -14.78 0.02 5.33
C LEU A 172 -15.22 -1.23 4.59
N PHE A 173 -14.27 -1.86 3.90
CA PHE A 173 -14.41 -3.23 3.41
C PHE A 173 -13.46 -4.13 4.20
N TYR A 174 -13.99 -5.22 4.76
CA TYR A 174 -13.20 -6.26 5.39
C TYR A 174 -13.67 -7.65 4.93
N SER A 175 -12.74 -8.42 4.38
CA SER A 175 -12.95 -9.83 4.00
C SER A 175 -11.88 -10.70 4.63
N GLY A 176 -12.28 -11.62 5.49
CA GLY A 176 -11.37 -12.60 6.09
C GLY A 176 -11.80 -13.03 7.49
N PHE A 177 -11.17 -14.10 7.95
CA PHE A 177 -11.44 -14.65 9.27
C PHE A 177 -10.79 -13.73 10.33
N SER A 178 -11.55 -12.89 11.02
CA SER A 178 -11.03 -12.13 12.18
C SER A 178 -11.27 -12.91 13.47
N GLU A 179 -10.30 -12.93 14.39
CA GLU A 179 -10.60 -13.31 15.78
C GLU A 179 -11.43 -12.22 16.45
N GLU A 180 -11.01 -10.96 16.25
CA GLU A 180 -11.62 -9.77 16.83
C GLU A 180 -11.53 -8.63 15.82
N LEU A 181 -12.67 -8.03 15.51
CA LEU A 181 -12.79 -6.80 14.72
C LEU A 181 -13.25 -5.68 15.66
N ASP A 182 -12.34 -4.73 15.91
CA ASP A 182 -12.61 -3.54 16.70
C ASP A 182 -12.44 -2.30 15.83
N VAL A 183 -13.52 -1.54 15.68
CA VAL A 183 -13.54 -0.31 14.90
C VAL A 183 -14.15 0.75 15.80
N VAL A 184 -13.27 1.56 16.37
CA VAL A 184 -13.62 2.62 17.31
C VAL A 184 -13.59 3.97 16.62
N GLU A 185 -14.38 4.92 17.14
CA GLU A 185 -14.43 6.28 16.62
C GLU A 185 -14.69 6.33 15.10
N CYS A 186 -15.76 5.71 14.62
CA CYS A 186 -16.09 5.66 13.18
C CYS A 186 -17.38 6.42 12.84
N GLN A 187 -17.66 7.56 13.49
CA GLN A 187 -18.94 8.26 13.35
C GLN A 187 -19.27 8.75 11.93
N ASN A 188 -18.27 8.86 11.04
CA ASN A 188 -18.45 9.27 9.65
C ASN A 188 -18.65 8.09 8.68
N LEU A 189 -18.76 6.86 9.18
CA LEU A 189 -18.88 5.67 8.35
C LEU A 189 -20.20 5.71 7.58
N LYS A 190 -20.11 5.58 6.25
CA LYS A 190 -21.24 5.57 5.31
C LYS A 190 -21.48 4.21 4.69
N SER A 191 -20.45 3.37 4.66
CA SER A 191 -20.48 2.05 4.04
C SER A 191 -19.63 1.07 4.83
N LEU A 192 -20.23 -0.07 5.17
CA LEU A 192 -19.59 -1.20 5.82
C LEU A 192 -19.90 -2.46 5.02
N GLU A 193 -18.85 -3.08 4.50
CA GLU A 193 -18.92 -4.35 3.80
C GLU A 193 -18.08 -5.38 4.55
N LEU A 194 -18.73 -6.39 5.11
CA LEU A 194 -18.09 -7.48 5.85
C LEU A 194 -18.36 -8.80 5.14
N SER A 195 -17.31 -9.57 4.88
CA SER A 195 -17.38 -10.90 4.26
C SER A 195 -16.47 -11.87 5.01
N ASP A 196 -16.95 -13.09 5.25
CA ASP A 196 -16.21 -14.14 5.95
C ASP A 196 -15.81 -13.79 7.41
N VAL A 197 -16.60 -12.95 8.09
CA VAL A 197 -16.35 -12.43 9.45
C VAL A 197 -17.22 -13.14 10.48
N TYR A 198 -16.67 -13.40 11.68
CA TYR A 198 -17.46 -13.79 12.85
C TYR A 198 -18.23 -12.58 13.42
N ILE A 199 -19.56 -12.67 13.47
CA ILE A 199 -20.40 -11.62 14.05
C ILE A 199 -20.26 -11.66 15.57
N SER A 200 -19.66 -10.62 16.14
CA SER A 200 -19.57 -10.33 17.57
C SER A 200 -20.41 -9.09 17.95
N ALA A 201 -20.61 -8.86 19.26
CA ALA A 201 -21.29 -7.66 19.75
C ALA A 201 -20.61 -6.34 19.29
N LYS A 202 -19.28 -6.34 19.10
CA LYS A 202 -18.53 -5.18 18.58
C LYS A 202 -18.87 -4.89 17.11
N THR A 203 -18.96 -5.92 16.28
CA THR A 203 -19.43 -5.76 14.88
C THR A 203 -20.86 -5.23 14.82
N MET A 204 -21.72 -5.59 15.77
CA MET A 204 -23.09 -5.09 15.83
C MET A 204 -23.15 -3.60 16.18
N SER A 205 -22.25 -3.08 17.03
CA SER A 205 -22.22 -1.64 17.35
C SER A 205 -21.85 -0.77 16.15
N MET A 206 -21.03 -1.28 15.22
CA MET A 206 -20.72 -0.57 13.97
C MET A 206 -21.94 -0.44 13.06
N LEU A 207 -22.83 -1.44 13.04
CA LEU A 207 -24.08 -1.38 12.26
C LEU A 207 -25.01 -0.29 12.78
N HIS A 208 -25.05 -0.08 14.10
CA HIS A 208 -25.83 1.02 14.70
C HIS A 208 -25.38 2.40 14.19
N VAL A 209 -24.08 2.60 13.95
CA VAL A 209 -23.55 3.87 13.39
C VAL A 209 -24.09 4.15 11.99
N LEU A 210 -24.33 3.12 11.17
CA LEU A 210 -24.82 3.30 9.79
C LEU A 210 -26.30 3.64 9.68
N ILE A 211 -27.09 3.33 10.71
CA ILE A 211 -28.55 3.51 10.72
C ILE A 211 -29.00 4.72 11.57
N SER A 212 -28.04 5.43 12.18
CA SER A 212 -28.27 6.63 13.01
C SER A 212 -28.07 7.90 12.19
#